data_AF-A0A963F3X1-F1
#
_entry.id   AF-A0A963F3X1-F1
#
_cell.length_a   1.000
_cell.length_b   1.000
_cell.length_c   1.000
_cell.angle_alpha   90.00
_cell.angle_beta   90.00
_cell.angle_gamma   90.00
#
_symmetry.space_group_name_H-M   'P 1'
#
loop_
_entity.id
_entity.type
_entity.pdbx_description
1 polymer ?
#
loop_
_entity_poly.entity_id
_entity_poly.type
_entity_poly.pdbx_seq_one_letter_code
_entity_poly.pdbx_strand_id
1 'polypeptide(L)'
;MSPSIPQFQPQPIPTVAAVVLITLFIGLGFWQLERAEQKRIFADTRNARLELPPMQLTGQSTAGEDFEFRSLLAEGVFIEKKTVFIENRKHMGKNGFHVITPLQINGSDLYLLVNRGWVEAEKNRPVPAVETPGSAVKVTGTANIPHAPALDLREAELSADTNPRWPYLTLERYSQWSGLDIYPFVLLQAATDQHGFIRAWPQEEPKEGMHIGYAIQWFAFALIVSIIWLRLSWVRRTETGIRSDDES
;
A
#
# COMPACT_ATOMS: atom_id res chain seq x y z
N MET A 1 -8.47 30.47 60.47
CA MET A 1 -7.98 30.24 59.10
C MET A 1 -9.13 29.72 58.27
N SER A 2 -9.78 30.59 57.50
CA SER A 2 -10.78 30.13 56.52
C SER A 2 -10.04 29.52 55.33
N PRO A 3 -10.42 28.33 54.85
CA PRO A 3 -9.76 27.73 53.70
C PRO A 3 -9.97 28.60 52.46
N SER A 4 -8.89 28.99 51.80
CA SER A 4 -8.92 29.73 50.53
C SER A 4 -9.61 28.86 49.48
N ILE A 5 -10.82 29.24 49.06
CA ILE A 5 -11.55 28.54 48.00
C ILE A 5 -10.84 28.82 46.66
N PRO A 6 -10.44 27.78 45.90
CA PRO A 6 -9.86 27.98 44.57
C PRO A 6 -10.87 28.70 43.67
N GLN A 7 -10.45 29.81 43.04
CA GLN A 7 -11.26 30.56 42.08
C GLN A 7 -10.82 30.21 40.65
N PHE A 8 -11.79 29.97 39.77
CA PHE A 8 -11.52 29.75 38.35
C PHE A 8 -11.24 31.08 37.64
N GLN A 9 -10.03 31.26 37.12
CA GLN A 9 -9.54 32.48 36.47
C GLN A 9 -8.78 32.13 35.18
N PRO A 10 -9.49 31.81 34.08
CA PRO A 10 -8.85 31.46 32.81
C PRO A 10 -8.18 32.69 32.20
N GLN A 11 -6.89 32.59 31.90
CA GLN A 11 -6.16 33.65 31.20
C GLN A 11 -6.43 33.54 29.67
N PRO A 12 -6.61 34.66 28.95
CA PRO A 12 -7.07 34.63 27.57
C PRO A 12 -6.07 33.96 26.61
N ILE A 13 -4.78 34.27 26.73
CA ILE A 13 -3.72 33.72 25.86
C ILE A 13 -3.61 32.18 26.00
N PRO A 14 -3.41 31.59 27.19
CA PRO A 14 -3.32 30.14 27.33
C PRO A 14 -4.65 29.44 27.03
N THR A 15 -5.79 30.12 27.20
CA THR A 15 -7.09 29.57 26.80
C THR A 15 -7.21 29.44 25.30
N VAL A 16 -6.87 30.47 24.53
CA VAL A 16 -6.88 30.41 23.07
C VAL A 16 -5.89 29.35 22.56
N ALA A 17 -4.68 29.32 23.11
CA ALA A 17 -3.68 28.31 22.74
C ALA A 17 -4.15 26.88 23.04
N ALA A 18 -4.76 26.64 24.21
CA ALA A 18 -5.30 25.35 24.58
C ALA A 18 -6.43 24.92 23.62
N VAL A 19 -7.38 25.81 23.30
CA VAL A 19 -8.46 25.52 22.35
C VAL A 19 -7.90 25.13 20.99
N VAL A 20 -6.96 25.89 20.44
CA VAL A 20 -6.35 25.60 19.13
C VAL A 20 -5.66 24.23 19.14
N LEU A 21 -4.85 23.94 20.16
CA LEU A 21 -4.14 22.66 20.26
C LEU A 21 -5.09 21.48 20.44
N ILE A 22 -6.13 21.62 21.28
CA ILE A 22 -7.14 20.58 21.50
C ILE A 22 -7.88 20.30 20.19
N THR A 23 -8.34 21.33 19.47
CA THR A 23 -9.03 21.16 18.19
C THR A 23 -8.13 20.48 17.16
N LEU A 24 -6.85 20.89 17.08
CA LEU A 24 -5.87 20.28 16.17
C LEU A 24 -5.66 18.80 16.49
N PHE A 25 -5.41 18.45 17.75
CA PHE A 25 -5.15 17.06 18.14
C PHE A 25 -6.37 16.18 17.98
N ILE A 26 -7.57 16.67 18.28
CA ILE A 26 -8.81 15.94 18.00
C ILE A 26 -8.97 15.71 16.49
N GLY A 27 -8.73 16.72 15.66
CA GLY A 27 -8.78 16.60 14.21
C GLY A 27 -7.80 15.57 13.66
N LEU A 28 -6.55 15.57 14.15
CA LEU A 28 -5.54 14.57 13.79
C LEU A 28 -5.91 13.16 14.25
N GLY A 29 -6.54 13.03 15.43
CA GLY A 29 -7.06 11.77 15.94
C GLY A 29 -8.12 11.18 14.99
N PHE A 30 -9.10 11.98 14.59
CA PHE A 30 -10.13 11.54 13.62
C PHE A 30 -9.54 11.21 12.25
N TRP A 31 -8.61 12.01 11.74
CA TRP A 31 -7.93 11.73 10.48
C TRP A 31 -7.19 10.38 10.50
N GLN A 32 -6.52 10.05 11.62
CA GLN A 32 -5.87 8.74 11.77
C GLN A 32 -6.88 7.58 11.83
N LEU A 33 -8.05 7.78 12.47
CA LEU A 33 -9.12 6.77 12.49
C LEU A 33 -9.69 6.54 11.09
N GLU A 34 -9.97 7.60 10.34
CA GLU A 34 -10.44 7.51 8.96
C GLU A 34 -9.42 6.76 8.09
N ARG A 35 -8.13 7.07 8.24
CA ARG A 35 -7.06 6.37 7.50
C ARG A 35 -6.97 4.89 7.88
N ALA A 36 -7.21 4.54 9.14
CA ALA A 36 -7.27 3.16 9.59
C ALA A 36 -8.46 2.42 8.94
N GLU A 37 -9.63 3.05 8.91
CA GLU A 37 -10.84 2.49 8.32
C GLU A 37 -10.71 2.28 6.80
N GLN A 38 -10.14 3.25 6.07
CA GLN A 38 -9.86 3.09 4.64
C GLN A 38 -9.01 1.86 4.36
N LYS A 39 -7.96 1.63 5.17
CA LYS A 39 -7.09 0.45 5.04
C LYS A 39 -7.81 -0.85 5.38
N ARG A 40 -8.67 -0.82 6.40
CA ARG A 40 -9.50 -1.97 6.79
C ARG A 40 -10.45 -2.37 5.68
N ILE A 41 -11.22 -1.42 5.14
CA ILE A 41 -12.16 -1.67 4.05
C ILE A 41 -11.45 -2.25 2.82
N PHE A 42 -10.27 -1.72 2.48
CA PHE A 42 -9.46 -2.26 1.39
C PHE A 42 -9.02 -3.70 1.66
N ALA A 43 -8.50 -3.98 2.85
CA ALA A 43 -8.07 -5.32 3.26
C ALA A 43 -9.24 -6.33 3.26
N ASP A 44 -10.39 -5.94 3.82
CA ASP A 44 -11.61 -6.74 3.87
C ASP A 44 -12.11 -7.06 2.45
N THR A 45 -12.15 -6.05 1.57
CA THR A 45 -12.56 -6.24 0.16
C THR A 45 -11.63 -7.21 -0.56
N ARG A 46 -10.31 -7.07 -0.36
CA ARG A 46 -9.30 -7.97 -0.92
C ARG A 46 -9.48 -9.40 -0.40
N ASN A 47 -9.63 -9.58 0.91
CA ASN A 47 -9.78 -10.91 1.52
C ASN A 47 -11.07 -11.59 1.06
N ALA A 48 -12.19 -10.87 1.04
CA ALA A 48 -13.46 -11.39 0.55
C ALA A 48 -13.39 -11.85 -0.91
N ARG A 49 -12.66 -11.11 -1.77
CA ARG A 49 -12.46 -11.50 -3.17
C ARG A 49 -11.52 -12.69 -3.36
N LEU A 50 -10.53 -12.85 -2.48
CA LEU A 50 -9.61 -14.00 -2.47
C LEU A 50 -10.29 -15.30 -2.02
N GLU A 51 -11.29 -15.21 -1.15
CA GLU A 51 -12.10 -16.35 -0.67
C GLU A 51 -13.08 -16.88 -1.72
N LEU A 52 -13.41 -16.08 -2.75
CA LEU A 52 -14.27 -16.53 -3.85
C LEU A 52 -13.60 -17.69 -4.61
N PRO A 53 -14.40 -18.65 -5.11
CA PRO A 53 -13.86 -19.75 -5.90
C PRO A 53 -13.13 -19.22 -7.14
N PRO A 54 -12.02 -19.88 -7.56
CA PRO A 54 -11.28 -19.47 -8.75
C PRO A 54 -12.19 -19.39 -9.98
N MET A 55 -12.14 -18.25 -10.67
CA MET A 55 -12.88 -18.06 -11.92
C MET A 55 -12.02 -18.53 -13.10
N GLN A 56 -12.61 -19.33 -13.98
CA GLN A 56 -11.95 -19.72 -15.23
C GLN A 56 -12.03 -18.57 -16.24
N LEU A 57 -10.88 -18.17 -16.78
CA LEU A 57 -10.79 -17.12 -17.78
C LEU A 57 -11.08 -17.71 -19.17
N THR A 58 -12.13 -17.23 -19.85
CA THR A 58 -12.67 -17.83 -21.09
C THR A 58 -12.54 -16.95 -22.33
N GLY A 59 -11.60 -15.99 -22.34
CA GLY A 59 -11.32 -15.19 -23.55
C GLY A 59 -12.25 -14.00 -23.78
N GLN A 60 -13.22 -13.73 -22.90
CA GLN A 60 -14.02 -12.51 -22.93
C GLN A 60 -13.27 -11.40 -22.18
N SER A 61 -13.19 -10.21 -22.79
CA SER A 61 -12.64 -9.01 -22.16
C SER A 61 -13.71 -8.41 -21.24
N THR A 62 -13.35 -8.22 -19.99
CA THR A 62 -14.19 -7.68 -18.92
C THR A 62 -13.35 -6.67 -18.14
N ALA A 63 -13.98 -5.65 -17.57
CA ALA A 63 -13.27 -4.54 -16.92
C ALA A 63 -12.31 -5.06 -15.84
N GLY A 64 -11.07 -4.54 -15.80
CA GLY A 64 -10.02 -5.05 -14.89
C GLY A 64 -10.39 -4.97 -13.40
N GLU A 65 -11.19 -3.98 -13.02
CA GLU A 65 -11.68 -3.77 -11.65
C GLU A 65 -12.53 -4.94 -11.13
N ASP A 66 -13.20 -5.68 -12.03
CA ASP A 66 -14.01 -6.85 -11.68
C ASP A 66 -13.13 -8.04 -11.27
N PHE A 67 -11.86 -8.05 -11.68
CA PHE A 67 -10.89 -9.13 -11.48
C PHE A 67 -9.91 -8.84 -10.37
N GLU A 68 -9.74 -7.58 -9.97
CA GLU A 68 -8.75 -7.24 -8.94
C GLU A 68 -8.99 -8.04 -7.66
N PHE A 69 -7.93 -8.71 -7.16
CA PHE A 69 -7.95 -9.64 -6.02
C PHE A 69 -8.76 -10.93 -6.20
N ARG A 70 -9.24 -11.24 -7.42
CA ARG A 70 -9.88 -12.54 -7.71
C ARG A 70 -8.83 -13.61 -8.01
N SER A 71 -9.09 -14.80 -7.50
CA SER A 71 -8.38 -16.01 -7.92
C SER A 71 -8.85 -16.41 -9.32
N LEU A 72 -7.92 -16.59 -10.25
CA LEU A 72 -8.19 -16.94 -11.64
C LEU A 72 -7.45 -18.21 -12.03
N LEU A 73 -8.05 -18.91 -12.98
CA LEU A 73 -7.51 -20.09 -13.64
C LEU A 73 -7.54 -19.84 -15.15
N ALA A 74 -6.36 -19.89 -15.76
CA ALA A 74 -6.17 -19.66 -17.18
C ALA A 74 -5.48 -20.88 -17.82
N GLU A 75 -5.82 -21.18 -19.05
CA GLU A 75 -5.19 -22.25 -19.84
C GLU A 75 -4.72 -21.68 -21.16
N GLY A 76 -3.45 -21.93 -21.50
CA GLY A 76 -2.82 -21.26 -22.63
C GLY A 76 -1.37 -21.64 -22.85
N VAL A 77 -0.72 -21.01 -23.83
CA VAL A 77 0.71 -21.21 -24.15
C VAL A 77 1.49 -19.95 -23.82
N PHE A 78 2.62 -20.09 -23.13
CA PHE A 78 3.49 -18.95 -22.83
C PHE A 78 4.24 -18.49 -24.08
N ILE A 79 4.29 -17.17 -24.30
CA ILE A 79 5.08 -16.59 -25.40
C ILE A 79 6.41 -16.08 -24.85
N GLU A 80 7.39 -16.99 -24.77
CA GLU A 80 8.71 -16.73 -24.20
C GLU A 80 9.39 -15.47 -24.77
N LYS A 81 9.32 -15.28 -26.09
CA LYS A 81 9.92 -14.14 -26.82
C LYS A 81 9.36 -12.76 -26.44
N LYS A 82 8.28 -12.72 -25.66
CA LYS A 82 7.62 -11.49 -25.18
C LYS A 82 7.74 -11.35 -23.66
N THR A 83 8.68 -12.07 -23.04
CA THR A 83 8.98 -11.95 -21.61
C THR A 83 9.67 -10.62 -21.31
N VAL A 84 9.27 -9.97 -20.22
CA VAL A 84 9.91 -8.76 -19.70
C VAL A 84 10.33 -8.96 -18.24
N PHE A 85 11.44 -8.33 -17.86
CA PHE A 85 12.02 -8.46 -16.52
C PHE A 85 11.86 -7.16 -15.75
N ILE A 86 11.18 -7.20 -14.61
CA ILE A 86 11.04 -6.02 -13.76
C ILE A 86 12.17 -5.98 -12.76
N GLU A 87 13.06 -4.99 -12.90
CA GLU A 87 14.30 -4.87 -12.14
C GLU A 87 14.11 -4.37 -10.70
N ASN A 88 15.21 -4.38 -9.94
CA ASN A 88 15.29 -3.88 -8.57
C ASN A 88 14.30 -4.53 -7.59
N ARG A 89 13.94 -5.81 -7.84
CA ARG A 89 13.13 -6.59 -6.92
C ARG A 89 14.05 -7.26 -5.92
N LYS A 90 13.84 -6.99 -4.63
CA LYS A 90 14.62 -7.60 -3.55
C LYS A 90 13.87 -8.79 -2.96
N HIS A 91 14.57 -9.90 -2.81
CA HIS A 91 14.09 -11.06 -2.07
C HIS A 91 15.20 -11.57 -1.15
N MET A 92 14.92 -11.67 0.16
CA MET A 92 15.88 -12.11 1.18
C MET A 92 17.28 -11.44 1.08
N GLY A 93 17.29 -10.11 0.90
CA GLY A 93 18.54 -9.33 0.82
C GLY A 93 19.27 -9.38 -0.52
N LYS A 94 18.78 -10.16 -1.49
CA LYS A 94 19.36 -10.29 -2.83
C LYS A 94 18.56 -9.47 -3.85
N ASN A 95 19.26 -8.87 -4.80
CA ASN A 95 18.64 -8.19 -5.94
C ASN A 95 18.28 -9.21 -7.02
N GLY A 96 17.19 -8.95 -7.73
CA GLY A 96 16.71 -9.80 -8.79
C GLY A 96 15.60 -9.15 -9.59
N PHE A 97 14.89 -9.99 -10.33
CA PHE A 97 13.88 -9.57 -11.30
C PHE A 97 12.57 -10.29 -11.03
N HIS A 98 11.44 -9.61 -11.24
CA HIS A 98 10.19 -10.34 -11.52
C HIS A 98 10.13 -10.70 -12.99
N VAL A 99 9.72 -11.93 -13.30
CA VAL A 99 9.57 -12.42 -14.66
C VAL A 99 8.12 -12.31 -15.09
N ILE A 100 7.85 -11.47 -16.09
CA ILE A 100 6.51 -11.29 -16.65
C ILE A 100 6.49 -11.94 -18.03
N THR A 101 5.72 -13.02 -18.17
CA THR A 101 5.58 -13.73 -19.45
C THR A 101 4.10 -13.72 -19.85
N PRO A 102 3.74 -13.31 -21.07
CA PRO A 102 2.37 -13.37 -21.54
C PRO A 102 1.97 -14.82 -21.82
N LEU A 103 0.74 -15.15 -21.46
CA LEU A 103 0.08 -16.41 -21.76
C LEU A 103 -0.98 -16.14 -22.83
N GLN A 104 -0.84 -16.74 -24.01
CA GLN A 104 -1.89 -16.73 -25.03
C GLN A 104 -3.00 -17.66 -24.56
N ILE A 105 -4.19 -17.11 -24.29
CA ILE A 105 -5.32 -17.91 -23.81
C ILE A 105 -5.86 -18.79 -24.93
N ASN A 106 -6.12 -20.06 -24.64
CA ASN A 106 -6.69 -20.98 -25.62
C ASN A 106 -8.04 -20.47 -26.15
N GLY A 107 -8.17 -20.38 -27.47
CA GLY A 107 -9.41 -19.93 -28.12
C GLY A 107 -9.70 -18.43 -28.03
N SER A 108 -8.69 -17.62 -27.68
CA SER A 108 -8.80 -16.16 -27.62
C SER A 108 -7.58 -15.49 -28.27
N ASP A 109 -7.79 -14.30 -28.82
CA ASP A 109 -6.71 -13.42 -29.29
C ASP A 109 -6.13 -12.56 -28.16
N LEU A 110 -6.66 -12.68 -26.94
CA LEU A 110 -6.19 -11.96 -25.76
C LEU A 110 -5.04 -12.68 -25.06
N TYR A 111 -4.10 -11.88 -24.57
CA TYR A 111 -2.93 -12.36 -23.82
C TYR A 111 -3.04 -11.96 -22.36
N LEU A 112 -2.87 -12.93 -21.46
CA LEU A 112 -2.80 -12.68 -20.02
C LEU A 112 -1.36 -12.47 -19.59
N LEU A 113 -1.03 -11.32 -19.02
CA LEU A 113 0.28 -11.13 -18.42
C LEU A 113 0.37 -11.94 -17.13
N VAL A 114 1.34 -12.84 -17.03
CA VAL A 114 1.58 -13.63 -15.83
C VAL A 114 2.89 -13.20 -15.21
N ASN A 115 2.82 -12.70 -13.97
CA ASN A 115 4.00 -12.55 -13.14
C ASN A 115 4.33 -13.91 -12.52
N ARG A 116 5.37 -14.55 -13.06
CA ARG A 116 5.77 -15.92 -12.71
C ARG A 116 6.62 -15.98 -11.44
N GLY A 117 7.04 -14.84 -10.90
CA GLY A 117 7.80 -14.75 -9.64
C GLY A 117 9.16 -14.09 -9.81
N TRP A 118 9.94 -14.18 -8.74
CA TRP A 118 11.25 -13.57 -8.60
C TRP A 118 12.39 -14.54 -8.93
N VAL A 119 13.38 -14.04 -9.65
CA VAL A 119 14.65 -14.71 -9.98
C VAL A 119 15.83 -13.85 -9.54
N GLU A 120 16.89 -14.47 -9.02
CA GLU A 120 18.10 -13.77 -8.59
C GLU A 120 18.85 -13.18 -9.80
N ALA A 121 19.39 -11.98 -9.65
CA ALA A 121 20.24 -11.40 -10.68
C ALA A 121 21.59 -12.13 -10.76
N GLU A 122 21.95 -12.62 -11.94
CA GLU A 122 23.25 -13.23 -12.17
C GLU A 122 24.33 -12.16 -12.40
N LYS A 123 25.51 -12.32 -11.79
CA LYS A 123 26.61 -11.33 -11.89
C LYS A 123 27.10 -11.07 -13.32
N ASN A 124 26.98 -12.08 -14.20
CA ASN A 124 27.55 -12.06 -15.55
C ASN A 124 26.50 -12.13 -16.66
N ARG A 125 25.19 -12.03 -16.33
CA ARG A 125 24.14 -11.99 -17.33
C ARG A 125 23.22 -10.80 -17.11
N PRO A 126 22.80 -10.11 -18.19
CA PRO A 126 21.88 -8.98 -18.07
C PRO A 126 20.51 -9.43 -17.54
N VAL A 127 20.07 -10.66 -17.87
CA VAL A 127 18.86 -11.31 -17.37
C VAL A 127 19.12 -12.82 -17.13
N PRO A 128 18.48 -13.47 -16.14
CA PRO A 128 18.62 -14.90 -15.91
C PRO A 128 17.98 -15.74 -17.02
N ALA A 129 18.45 -16.97 -17.22
CA ALA A 129 17.76 -17.92 -18.10
C ALA A 129 16.48 -18.42 -17.42
N VAL A 130 15.35 -18.31 -18.12
CA VAL A 130 14.02 -18.64 -17.63
C VAL A 130 13.46 -19.76 -18.49
N GLU A 131 13.34 -20.95 -17.93
CA GLU A 131 12.68 -22.06 -18.63
C GLU A 131 11.18 -21.77 -18.76
N THR A 132 10.68 -21.86 -20.00
CA THR A 132 9.28 -21.61 -20.32
C THR A 132 8.73 -22.83 -21.05
N PRO A 133 7.64 -23.44 -20.57
CA PRO A 133 7.00 -24.54 -21.28
C PRO A 133 6.56 -24.10 -22.68
N GLY A 134 6.94 -24.88 -23.70
CA GLY A 134 6.53 -24.65 -25.08
C GLY A 134 5.15 -25.22 -25.43
N SER A 135 4.48 -25.88 -24.48
CA SER A 135 3.15 -26.48 -24.64
C SER A 135 2.11 -25.72 -23.82
N ALA A 136 0.84 -26.05 -24.04
CA ALA A 136 -0.25 -25.51 -23.23
C ALA A 136 -0.07 -25.89 -21.75
N VAL A 137 -0.31 -24.92 -20.87
CA VAL A 137 -0.24 -25.05 -19.42
C VAL A 137 -1.49 -24.45 -18.79
N LYS A 138 -1.81 -24.96 -17.60
CA LYS A 138 -2.83 -24.41 -16.72
C LYS A 138 -2.13 -23.57 -15.67
N VAL A 139 -2.49 -22.29 -15.59
CA VAL A 139 -1.91 -21.32 -14.67
C VAL A 139 -2.97 -20.85 -13.70
N THR A 140 -2.63 -20.83 -12.42
CA THR A 140 -3.49 -20.28 -11.37
C THR A 140 -2.82 -19.09 -10.70
N GLY A 141 -3.60 -18.13 -10.24
CA GLY A 141 -3.05 -16.95 -9.57
C GLY A 141 -4.11 -15.93 -9.17
N THR A 142 -3.65 -14.81 -8.65
CA THR A 142 -4.52 -13.69 -8.25
C THR A 142 -4.37 -12.54 -9.25
N ALA A 143 -5.48 -12.00 -9.74
CA ALA A 143 -5.44 -10.81 -10.59
C ALA A 143 -5.04 -9.57 -9.78
N ASN A 144 -4.13 -8.78 -10.33
CA ASN A 144 -3.60 -7.56 -9.74
C ASN A 144 -3.41 -6.50 -10.83
N ILE A 145 -3.87 -5.28 -10.59
CA ILE A 145 -3.64 -4.16 -11.50
C ILE A 145 -2.30 -3.51 -11.12
N PRO A 146 -1.30 -3.46 -12.03
CA PRO A 146 -0.04 -2.80 -11.73
C PRO A 146 -0.23 -1.27 -11.75
N HIS A 147 0.20 -0.60 -10.69
CA HIS A 147 0.21 0.86 -10.62
C HIS A 147 1.60 1.40 -10.95
N ALA A 148 1.65 2.43 -11.81
CA ALA A 148 2.86 3.20 -12.02
C ALA A 148 3.20 4.02 -10.75
N PRO A 149 4.49 4.28 -10.47
CA PRO A 149 4.86 5.22 -9.42
C PRO A 149 4.31 6.62 -9.71
N ALA A 150 3.87 7.32 -8.66
CA ALA A 150 3.25 8.65 -8.76
C ALA A 150 4.17 9.75 -9.34
N LEU A 151 5.48 9.53 -9.30
CA LEU A 151 6.48 10.38 -9.94
C LEU A 151 7.45 9.47 -10.69
N ASP A 152 7.52 9.61 -12.00
CA ASP A 152 8.55 8.95 -12.80
C ASP A 152 9.45 10.00 -13.45
N LEU A 153 10.72 9.99 -13.06
CA LEU A 153 11.75 10.88 -13.58
C LEU A 153 12.62 10.18 -14.63
N ARG A 154 12.31 8.92 -14.98
CA ARG A 154 13.05 8.14 -15.96
C ARG A 154 12.12 7.76 -17.10
N GLU A 155 12.19 8.50 -18.21
CA GLU A 155 11.69 8.00 -19.49
C GLU A 155 12.42 6.70 -19.80
N ALA A 156 11.78 5.59 -19.48
CA ALA A 156 12.35 4.28 -19.71
C ALA A 156 12.14 3.98 -21.19
N GLU A 157 13.16 4.30 -21.99
CA GLU A 157 13.19 4.04 -23.43
C GLU A 157 12.68 2.61 -23.73
N LEU A 158 11.83 2.50 -24.75
CA LEU A 158 11.37 1.22 -25.26
C LEU A 158 12.54 0.55 -26.00
N SER A 159 13.40 -0.14 -25.25
CA SER A 159 14.50 -0.90 -25.83
C SER A 159 13.96 -2.00 -26.75
N ALA A 160 14.45 -2.09 -27.98
CA ALA A 160 14.18 -3.18 -28.91
C ALA A 160 14.90 -4.51 -28.55
N ASP A 161 15.33 -4.64 -27.30
CA ASP A 161 16.06 -5.80 -26.81
C ASP A 161 15.15 -7.03 -26.74
N THR A 162 15.75 -8.21 -26.90
CA THR A 162 15.02 -9.49 -26.93
C THR A 162 14.48 -9.86 -25.54
N ASN A 163 15.05 -9.28 -24.47
CA ASN A 163 14.63 -9.44 -23.08
C ASN A 163 14.70 -8.10 -22.34
N PRO A 164 13.72 -7.20 -22.49
CA PRO A 164 13.81 -5.87 -21.93
C PRO A 164 13.71 -5.88 -20.39
N ARG A 165 14.42 -4.94 -19.78
CA ARG A 165 14.43 -4.72 -18.32
C ARG A 165 13.76 -3.41 -18.00
N TRP A 166 12.71 -3.47 -17.19
CA TRP A 166 11.90 -2.30 -16.85
C TRP A 166 11.90 -2.03 -15.35
N PRO A 167 11.98 -0.77 -14.92
CA PRO A 167 11.90 -0.42 -13.49
C PRO A 167 10.52 -0.77 -12.89
N TYR A 168 9.46 -0.64 -13.70
CA TYR A 168 8.09 -0.96 -13.33
C TYR A 168 7.31 -1.40 -14.58
N LEU A 169 6.20 -2.10 -14.35
CA LEU A 169 5.30 -2.56 -15.40
C LEU A 169 4.08 -1.63 -15.47
N THR A 170 3.74 -1.16 -16.67
CA THR A 170 2.39 -0.64 -16.97
C THR A 170 1.83 -1.44 -18.13
N LEU A 171 0.51 -1.65 -18.09
CA LEU A 171 -0.19 -2.41 -19.12
C LEU A 171 -0.08 -1.72 -20.48
N GLU A 172 -0.23 -0.39 -20.50
CA GLU A 172 -0.08 0.42 -21.70
C GLU A 172 1.30 0.27 -22.35
N ARG A 173 2.38 0.43 -21.55
CA ARG A 173 3.75 0.26 -22.04
C ARG A 173 3.98 -1.13 -22.60
N TYR A 174 3.47 -2.15 -21.91
CA TYR A 174 3.62 -3.53 -22.36
C TYR A 174 2.89 -3.76 -23.68
N SER A 175 1.64 -3.32 -23.80
CA SER A 175 0.86 -3.47 -25.03
C SER A 175 1.53 -2.75 -26.20
N GLN A 176 2.00 -1.51 -26.01
CA GLN A 176 2.71 -0.74 -27.04
C GLN A 176 4.02 -1.42 -27.49
N TRP A 177 4.83 -1.93 -26.55
CA TRP A 177 6.08 -2.62 -26.88
C TRP A 177 5.86 -3.97 -27.55
N SER A 178 4.91 -4.75 -27.04
CA SER A 178 4.69 -6.13 -27.49
C SER A 178 3.85 -6.21 -28.76
N GLY A 179 2.98 -5.23 -29.00
CA GLY A 179 1.94 -5.25 -30.02
C GLY A 179 0.79 -6.22 -29.72
N LEU A 180 0.71 -6.73 -28.49
CA LEU A 180 -0.31 -7.70 -28.07
C LEU A 180 -1.51 -6.98 -27.47
N ASP A 181 -2.70 -7.52 -27.73
CA ASP A 181 -3.91 -7.18 -27.00
C ASP A 181 -3.94 -7.96 -25.69
N ILE A 182 -3.95 -7.24 -24.57
CA ILE A 182 -3.73 -7.84 -23.25
C ILE A 182 -4.92 -7.59 -22.34
N TYR A 183 -5.12 -8.51 -21.40
CA TYR A 183 -6.05 -8.27 -20.30
C TYR A 183 -5.65 -7.01 -19.48
N PRO A 184 -6.62 -6.25 -18.94
CA PRO A 184 -6.37 -5.04 -18.17
C PRO A 184 -5.86 -5.32 -16.74
N PHE A 185 -5.12 -6.40 -16.53
CA PHE A 185 -4.53 -6.80 -15.25
C PHE A 185 -3.38 -7.78 -15.47
N VAL A 186 -2.62 -8.04 -14.41
CA VAL A 186 -1.56 -9.05 -14.36
C VAL A 186 -1.97 -10.16 -13.39
N LEU A 187 -1.75 -11.41 -13.78
CA LEU A 187 -1.91 -12.55 -12.91
C LEU A 187 -0.65 -12.75 -12.07
N LEU A 188 -0.76 -12.59 -10.75
CA LEU A 188 0.25 -13.02 -9.80
C LEU A 188 0.16 -14.53 -9.64
N GLN A 189 1.09 -15.28 -10.25
CA GLN A 189 1.02 -16.74 -10.26
C GLN A 189 1.02 -17.30 -8.83
N ALA A 190 0.21 -18.33 -8.58
CA ALA A 190 0.09 -18.97 -7.29
C ALA A 190 1.39 -19.70 -6.91
N ALA A 191 1.74 -19.68 -5.62
CA ALA A 191 2.96 -20.31 -5.13
C ALA A 191 2.98 -21.84 -5.33
N THR A 192 1.81 -22.47 -5.38
CA THR A 192 1.61 -23.91 -5.60
C THR A 192 1.67 -24.32 -7.06
N ASP A 193 1.67 -23.35 -7.98
CA ASP A 193 1.59 -23.62 -9.41
C ASP A 193 2.94 -24.03 -9.99
N GLN A 194 2.92 -24.88 -11.03
CA GLN A 194 4.13 -25.36 -11.68
C GLN A 194 4.75 -24.27 -12.59
N HIS A 195 6.01 -24.44 -12.96
CA HIS A 195 6.70 -23.58 -13.95
C HIS A 195 6.79 -22.08 -13.59
N GLY A 196 6.84 -21.73 -12.31
CA GLY A 196 7.18 -20.38 -11.88
C GLY A 196 8.39 -20.34 -10.95
N PHE A 197 8.64 -19.16 -10.41
CA PHE A 197 9.81 -18.83 -9.60
C PHE A 197 9.42 -18.52 -8.16
N ILE A 198 10.25 -17.75 -7.44
CA ILE A 198 9.96 -17.39 -6.06
C ILE A 198 8.77 -16.43 -6.03
N ARG A 199 7.62 -16.92 -5.54
CA ARG A 199 6.33 -16.19 -5.51
C ARG A 199 5.99 -15.74 -4.09
N ALA A 200 6.86 -14.90 -3.54
CA ALA A 200 6.65 -14.24 -2.26
C ALA A 200 6.07 -12.84 -2.49
N TRP A 201 4.81 -12.79 -2.92
CA TRP A 201 4.13 -11.52 -3.16
C TRP A 201 4.03 -10.74 -1.84
N PRO A 202 4.42 -9.44 -1.81
CA PRO A 202 4.31 -8.65 -0.60
C PRO A 202 2.85 -8.64 -0.17
N GLN A 203 2.57 -9.28 0.95
CA GLN A 203 1.30 -9.09 1.64
C GLN A 203 1.42 -7.73 2.31
N GLU A 204 0.66 -6.75 1.84
CA GLU A 204 0.42 -5.56 2.66
C GLU A 204 -0.38 -6.04 3.86
N GLU A 205 0.30 -6.48 4.92
CA GLU A 205 -0.37 -6.75 6.16
C GLU A 205 -1.07 -5.47 6.61
N PRO A 206 -2.36 -5.53 7.00
CA PRO A 206 -3.07 -4.36 7.44
C PRO A 206 -2.35 -3.76 8.65
N LYS A 207 -1.64 -2.64 8.45
CA LYS A 207 -1.05 -1.85 9.55
C LYS A 207 -2.13 -1.05 10.29
N GLU A 208 -3.31 -1.64 10.47
CA GLU A 208 -4.47 -1.02 11.10
C GLU A 208 -4.16 -0.61 12.55
N GLY A 209 -3.54 -1.53 13.31
CA GLY A 209 -3.17 -1.28 14.71
C GLY A 209 -2.23 -0.08 14.89
N MET A 210 -1.38 0.21 13.91
CA MET A 210 -0.47 1.36 13.95
C MET A 210 -1.24 2.69 13.91
N HIS A 211 -2.24 2.81 13.04
CA HIS A 211 -3.02 4.04 12.89
C HIS A 211 -3.95 4.27 14.08
N ILE A 212 -4.54 3.21 14.63
CA ILE A 212 -5.34 3.28 15.86
C ILE A 212 -4.48 3.74 17.05
N GLY A 213 -3.26 3.21 17.19
CA GLY A 213 -2.31 3.64 18.22
C GLY A 213 -2.00 5.14 18.13
N TYR A 214 -1.77 5.66 16.93
CA TYR A 214 -1.56 7.11 16.74
C TYR A 214 -2.81 7.93 17.05
N ALA A 215 -4.02 7.46 16.71
CA ALA A 215 -5.26 8.15 17.06
C ALA A 215 -5.40 8.29 18.59
N ILE A 216 -5.14 7.21 19.34
CA ILE A 216 -5.14 7.23 20.81
C ILE A 216 -4.12 8.24 21.34
N GLN A 217 -2.92 8.29 20.75
CA GLN A 217 -1.89 9.26 21.13
C GLN A 217 -2.35 10.71 20.94
N TRP A 218 -3.00 11.03 19.81
CA TRP A 218 -3.53 12.37 19.57
C TRP A 218 -4.64 12.75 20.56
N PHE A 219 -5.56 11.83 20.86
CA PHE A 219 -6.58 12.08 21.88
C PHE A 219 -5.98 12.22 23.29
N ALA A 220 -4.91 11.46 23.61
CA ALA A 220 -4.20 11.61 24.86
C ALA A 220 -3.53 12.98 24.98
N PHE A 221 -2.93 13.52 23.91
CA PHE A 221 -2.40 14.88 23.91
C PHE A 221 -3.49 15.93 24.11
N ALA A 222 -4.65 15.78 23.44
CA ALA A 222 -5.80 16.66 23.67
C ALA A 222 -6.26 16.64 25.14
N LEU A 223 -6.30 15.45 25.75
CA LEU A 223 -6.64 15.27 27.16
C LEU A 223 -5.61 15.92 28.10
N ILE A 224 -4.31 15.72 27.85
CA ILE A 224 -3.23 16.31 28.66
C ILE A 224 -3.30 17.84 28.60
N VAL A 225 -3.46 18.43 27.41
CA VAL A 225 -3.59 19.89 27.26
C VAL A 225 -4.83 20.40 28.00
N SER A 226 -5.95 19.67 27.93
CA SER A 226 -7.16 20.02 28.67
C SER A 226 -6.94 20.02 30.19
N ILE A 227 -6.27 19.00 30.73
CA ILE A 227 -5.94 18.90 32.16
C ILE A 227 -5.00 20.03 32.59
N ILE A 228 -3.95 20.30 31.81
CA ILE A 228 -3.00 21.38 32.09
C ILE A 228 -3.72 22.72 32.10
N TRP A 229 -4.55 23.00 31.09
CA TRP A 229 -5.32 24.24 31.01
C TRP A 229 -6.30 24.39 32.18
N LEU A 230 -7.04 23.33 32.55
CA LEU A 230 -7.94 23.35 33.71
C LEU A 230 -7.19 23.62 35.01
N ARG A 231 -6.05 22.95 35.21
CA ARG A 231 -5.21 23.14 36.40
C ARG A 231 -4.69 24.57 36.50
N LEU A 232 -4.18 25.12 35.39
CA LEU A 232 -3.65 26.49 35.35
C LEU A 232 -4.75 27.55 35.52
N SER A 233 -5.97 27.24 35.08
CA SER A 233 -7.14 28.10 35.26
C SER A 233 -7.67 28.09 36.69
N TRP A 234 -7.30 27.10 37.51
CA TRP A 234 -7.56 27.09 38.96
C TRP A 234 -6.35 27.63 39.74
N VAL A 235 -6.30 28.95 39.92
CA VAL A 235 -5.28 29.61 40.75
C VAL A 235 -5.77 29.69 42.19
N ARG A 236 -4.92 29.32 43.16
CA ARG A 236 -5.13 29.66 44.58
C ARG A 236 -4.69 31.10 44.77
N ARG A 237 -5.57 31.99 45.24
CA ARG A 237 -5.16 33.32 45.69
C ARG A 237 -4.13 33.14 46.80
N THR A 238 -2.86 33.44 46.54
CA THR A 238 -1.98 33.89 47.62
C THR A 238 -2.46 35.28 47.98
N GLU A 239 -3.06 35.43 49.17
CA GLU A 239 -3.27 36.74 49.79
C GLU A 239 -1.88 37.38 49.92
N THR A 240 -1.52 38.24 48.98
CA THR A 240 -0.40 39.15 49.15
C THR A 240 -0.83 40.12 50.24
N GLY A 241 -0.50 39.79 51.49
CA GLY A 241 -0.72 40.66 52.63
C GLY A 241 0.04 41.97 52.38
N ILE A 242 -0.70 43.02 52.04
CA ILE A 242 -0.20 44.38 52.16
C ILE A 242 -0.15 44.64 53.66
N ARG A 243 0.97 44.28 54.28
CA ARG A 243 1.36 44.80 55.59
C ARG A 243 1.93 46.19 55.31
N SER A 244 1.06 47.19 55.31
CA SER A 244 1.49 48.57 55.53
C SER A 244 1.88 48.67 57.00
N ASP A 245 3.12 48.27 57.29
CA ASP A 245 3.77 48.68 58.52
C ASP A 245 3.98 50.19 58.42
N ASP A 246 3.14 50.91 59.14
CA ASP A 246 3.51 51.97 60.07
C ASP A 246 4.91 52.58 59.87
N GLU A 247 4.98 53.81 59.38
CA GLU A 247 6.03 54.76 59.76
C GLU A 247 5.49 56.20 59.69
N SER A 248 5.07 56.67 60.88
CA SER A 248 5.11 58.03 61.45
C SER A 248 4.55 59.22 60.68
#